data_AF-A0A3A6EDC2-F1
#
_entry.id   AF-A0A3A6EDC2-F1
#
_cell.length_a   1.000
_cell.length_b   1.000
_cell.length_c   1.000
_cell.angle_alpha   90.00
_cell.angle_beta   90.00
_cell.angle_gamma   90.00
#
_symmetry.space_group_name_H-M   'P 1'
#
loop_
_entity.id
_entity.type
_entity.pdbx_description
1 polymer ?
#
loop_
_entity_poly.entity_id
_entity_poly.type
_entity_poly.pdbx_seq_one_letter_code
_entity_poly.pdbx_strand_id
1 'polypeptide(L)'
;MLVLFLAALFVPQDANRLLIAGIALIGIGVTLFSYLLPLFTERLKNREHKLRKRPERTRHLEGTPDLETILWRQIKFQITGKLKEAFPDATWDFVKEPPLSQILDGEPLRIRTRNTGSYNFAEILMDARGSLTLQMMTIESLHKKEPSEGNPDSRPAVNPKSWYSLIGKPLLMELVGDLQARGYEKLFINEQGDVYILNGTEPEVRGKLEHFPPKDYWGELTEIFTEDELTTEETEQALELSWIS
;
A
#
# COMPACT_ATOMS: atom_id res chain seq x y z
N MET A 1 52.73 -16.99 19.83
CA MET A 1 52.83 -18.46 20.02
C MET A 1 54.19 -18.91 20.57
N LEU A 2 55.34 -18.41 20.08
CA LEU A 2 56.66 -18.84 20.59
C LEU A 2 56.97 -18.37 22.04
N VAL A 3 56.45 -17.20 22.44
CA VAL A 3 56.63 -16.64 23.79
C VAL A 3 55.85 -17.41 24.87
N LEU A 4 54.68 -17.97 24.53
CA LEU A 4 53.89 -18.83 25.42
C LEU A 4 54.56 -20.20 25.62
N PHE A 5 55.32 -20.68 24.63
CA PHE A 5 56.01 -21.96 24.69
C PHE A 5 57.28 -21.89 25.58
N LEU A 6 58.01 -20.77 25.55
CA LEU A 6 59.18 -20.54 26.40
C LEU A 6 58.82 -20.42 27.89
N ALA A 7 57.63 -19.91 28.21
CA ALA A 7 57.13 -19.82 29.58
C ALA A 7 56.78 -21.21 30.18
N ALA A 8 56.48 -22.22 29.36
CA ALA A 8 56.16 -23.57 29.81
C ALA A 8 57.38 -24.38 30.26
N LEU A 9 58.60 -23.97 29.88
CA LEU A 9 59.86 -24.63 30.23
C LEU A 9 60.39 -24.25 31.63
N PHE A 10 59.82 -23.22 32.26
CA PHE A 10 60.30 -22.66 33.55
C PHE A 10 59.31 -22.81 34.71
N VAL A 11 58.32 -23.70 34.63
CA VAL A 11 57.35 -23.89 35.72
C VAL A 11 57.61 -25.22 36.44
N PRO A 12 57.87 -25.19 37.78
CA PRO A 12 58.23 -26.36 38.57
C PRO A 12 57.06 -27.33 38.76
N GLN A 13 57.43 -28.58 38.99
CA GLN A 13 56.62 -29.80 38.88
C GLN A 13 55.62 -30.01 40.03
N ASP A 14 55.01 -28.97 40.59
CA ASP A 14 53.86 -29.14 41.50
C ASP A 14 52.94 -27.91 41.52
N ALA A 15 51.65 -28.19 41.37
CA ALA A 15 50.50 -27.29 41.34
C ALA A 15 50.12 -26.66 39.98
N ASN A 16 48.89 -27.01 39.56
CA ASN A 16 47.98 -26.26 38.68
C ASN A 16 47.83 -26.69 37.21
N ARG A 17 47.78 -28.00 36.93
CA ARG A 17 47.27 -28.55 35.65
C ARG A 17 45.89 -28.00 35.24
N LEU A 18 45.02 -27.73 36.22
CA LEU A 18 43.67 -27.17 36.01
C LEU A 18 43.69 -25.72 35.49
N LEU A 19 44.62 -24.88 35.96
CA LEU A 19 44.74 -23.51 35.48
C LEU A 19 45.26 -23.47 34.04
N ILE A 20 46.21 -24.35 33.72
CA ILE A 20 46.79 -24.45 32.37
C ILE A 20 45.74 -24.96 31.37
N ALA A 21 44.94 -25.96 31.75
CA ALA A 21 43.83 -26.46 30.93
C ALA A 21 42.74 -25.38 30.71
N GLY A 22 42.44 -24.58 31.73
CA GLY A 22 41.50 -23.46 31.63
C GLY A 22 41.94 -22.40 30.62
N ILE A 23 43.21 -22.01 30.66
CA ILE A 23 43.77 -21.00 29.73
C ILE A 23 43.76 -21.50 28.29
N ALA A 24 44.07 -22.78 28.06
CA ALA A 24 44.04 -23.38 26.72
C ALA A 24 42.63 -23.40 26.11
N LEU A 25 41.60 -23.74 26.89
CA LEU A 25 40.20 -23.74 26.43
C LEU A 25 39.69 -22.34 26.09
N ILE A 26 40.07 -21.33 26.87
CA ILE A 26 39.72 -19.93 26.58
C ILE A 26 40.36 -19.48 25.26
N GLY A 27 41.62 -19.85 25.02
CA GLY A 27 42.32 -19.53 23.76
C GLY A 27 41.62 -20.09 22.52
N ILE A 28 41.10 -21.33 22.59
CA ILE A 28 40.36 -21.97 21.50
C ILE A 28 38.99 -21.33 21.30
N GLY A 29 38.31 -20.95 22.40
CA GLY A 29 37.04 -20.24 22.33
C GLY A 29 37.16 -18.87 21.65
N VAL A 30 38.21 -18.11 21.96
CA VAL A 30 38.45 -16.78 21.38
C VAL A 30 38.76 -16.86 19.88
N THR A 31 39.55 -17.84 19.45
CA THR A 31 39.85 -18.02 18.03
C THR A 31 38.62 -18.47 17.24
N LEU A 32 37.84 -19.42 17.76
CA LEU A 32 36.61 -19.87 17.11
C LEU A 32 35.57 -18.74 17.00
N PHE A 33 35.44 -17.94 18.07
CA PHE A 33 34.55 -16.77 18.09
C PHE A 33 35.00 -15.67 17.10
N SER A 34 36.31 -15.47 16.94
CA SER A 34 36.85 -14.50 15.96
C SER A 34 36.56 -14.86 14.51
N TYR A 35 36.50 -16.16 14.17
CA TYR A 35 36.14 -16.63 12.83
C TYR A 35 34.63 -16.62 12.56
N LEU A 36 33.79 -16.66 13.60
CA LEU A 36 32.33 -16.52 13.51
C LEU A 36 31.85 -15.06 13.45
N LEU A 37 32.70 -14.11 13.87
CA LEU A 37 32.42 -12.67 13.86
C LEU A 37 32.07 -12.07 12.47
N PRO A 38 32.78 -12.36 11.35
CA PRO A 38 32.50 -11.74 10.05
C PRO A 38 31.13 -12.13 9.46
N LEU A 39 30.56 -13.28 9.84
CA LEU A 39 29.23 -13.70 9.40
C LEU A 39 28.10 -12.92 10.10
N PHE A 40 28.34 -12.40 11.31
CA PHE A 40 27.36 -11.63 12.06
C PHE A 40 27.47 -10.12 11.80
N THR A 41 28.67 -9.60 11.51
CA THR A 41 28.89 -8.17 11.30
C THR A 41 28.33 -7.67 9.96
N GLU A 42 28.32 -8.49 8.89
CA GLU A 42 27.69 -8.10 7.62
C GLU A 42 26.17 -7.88 7.74
N ARG A 43 25.47 -8.68 8.55
CA ARG A 43 24.03 -8.47 8.83
C ARG A 43 23.75 -7.20 9.64
N LEU A 44 24.71 -6.75 10.46
CA LEU A 44 24.57 -5.53 11.25
C LEU A 44 24.92 -4.26 10.44
N LYS A 45 25.96 -4.33 9.59
CA LYS A 45 26.40 -3.20 8.75
C LYS A 45 25.31 -2.72 7.77
N ASN A 46 24.49 -3.64 7.24
CA ASN A 46 23.35 -3.28 6.40
C ASN A 46 22.19 -2.60 7.15
N ARG A 47 22.14 -2.70 8.49
CA ARG A 47 21.15 -1.97 9.33
C ARG A 47 21.62 -0.57 9.70
N GLU A 48 22.92 -0.36 9.90
CA GLU A 48 23.46 0.94 10.34
C GLU A 48 23.36 2.04 9.27
N HIS A 49 23.49 1.70 7.99
CA HIS A 49 23.35 2.68 6.90
C HIS A 49 21.91 3.25 6.78
N LYS A 50 20.90 2.57 7.32
CA LYS A 50 19.50 3.02 7.29
C LYS A 50 19.11 3.88 8.50
N LEU A 51 19.90 3.90 9.57
CA LEU A 51 19.61 4.63 10.81
C LEU A 51 20.28 6.01 10.93
N ARG A 52 21.17 6.40 10.01
CA ARG A 52 22.09 7.54 10.21
C ARG A 52 21.58 8.92 9.78
N LYS A 53 20.26 9.19 9.87
CA LYS A 53 19.72 10.56 9.75
C LYS A 53 18.54 10.82 10.71
N ARG A 54 18.84 11.13 11.97
CA ARG A 54 18.08 12.11 12.79
C ARG A 54 18.93 12.55 13.99
N PRO A 55 18.98 13.85 14.34
CA PRO A 55 19.96 14.39 15.27
C PRO A 55 19.57 14.21 16.75
N GLU A 56 20.60 14.30 17.59
CA GLU A 56 20.64 14.11 19.04
C GLU A 56 19.63 14.93 19.87
N ARG A 57 18.99 14.22 20.81
CA ARG A 57 18.75 14.52 22.25
C ARG A 57 17.57 13.62 22.66
N THR A 58 17.65 12.76 23.67
CA THR A 58 18.16 12.97 25.01
C THR A 58 18.43 11.60 25.63
N ARG A 59 19.54 11.43 26.34
CA ARG A 59 19.81 10.22 27.14
C ARG A 59 18.87 10.19 28.34
N HIS A 60 18.03 9.16 28.47
CA HIS A 60 17.57 8.69 29.78
C HIS A 60 17.04 7.24 29.72
N LEU A 61 17.65 6.37 30.55
CA LEU A 61 17.24 5.01 30.99
C LEU A 61 17.16 3.88 29.94
N GLU A 62 18.30 3.21 29.76
CA GLU A 62 18.41 1.83 29.26
C GLU A 62 18.00 0.84 30.38
N GLY A 63 17.16 -0.16 30.07
CA GLY A 63 17.10 -1.39 30.86
C GLY A 63 15.75 -2.08 31.03
N THR A 64 14.64 -1.42 30.72
CA THR A 64 13.32 -2.06 30.60
C THR A 64 12.66 -1.55 29.32
N PRO A 65 11.98 -2.41 28.53
CA PRO A 65 11.13 -1.87 27.47
C PRO A 65 10.16 -0.93 28.16
N ASP A 66 10.12 0.31 27.71
CA ASP A 66 9.23 1.34 28.24
C ASP A 66 7.81 0.76 28.38
N LEU A 67 7.15 1.01 29.51
CA LEU A 67 5.86 0.39 29.84
C LEU A 67 4.85 0.60 28.70
N GLU A 68 4.86 1.79 28.12
CA GLU A 68 4.08 2.15 26.94
C GLU A 68 4.39 1.23 25.75
N THR A 69 5.65 0.91 25.50
CA THR A 69 6.07 -0.02 24.44
C THR A 69 5.54 -1.44 24.68
N ILE A 70 5.53 -1.91 25.93
CA ILE A 70 4.99 -3.23 26.28
C ILE A 70 3.47 -3.25 26.09
N LEU A 71 2.77 -2.23 26.57
CA LEU A 71 1.32 -2.10 26.43
C LEU A 71 0.93 -2.05 24.96
N TRP A 72 1.62 -1.25 24.15
CA TRP A 72 1.39 -1.21 22.71
C TRP A 72 1.60 -2.55 22.03
N ARG A 73 2.67 -3.27 22.40
CA ARG A 73 2.91 -4.62 21.88
C ARG A 73 1.77 -5.56 22.26
N GLN A 74 1.28 -5.51 23.49
CA GLN A 74 0.17 -6.34 23.94
C GLN A 74 -1.12 -6.02 23.20
N ILE A 75 -1.45 -4.74 23.02
CA ILE A 75 -2.60 -4.27 22.23
C ILE A 75 -2.49 -4.77 20.79
N LYS A 76 -1.32 -4.61 20.16
CA LYS A 76 -1.04 -5.09 18.79
C LYS A 76 -1.27 -6.61 18.67
N PHE A 77 -0.83 -7.39 19.66
CA PHE A 77 -1.08 -8.84 19.68
C PHE A 77 -2.56 -9.18 19.85
N GLN A 78 -3.29 -8.47 20.72
CA GLN A 78 -4.72 -8.71 20.87
C GLN A 78 -5.53 -8.39 19.62
N ILE A 79 -5.22 -7.26 18.96
CA ILE A 79 -5.84 -6.89 17.67
C ILE A 79 -5.58 -8.00 16.64
N THR A 80 -4.33 -8.44 16.54
CA THR A 80 -3.94 -9.52 15.62
C THR A 80 -4.65 -10.82 15.94
N GLY A 81 -4.73 -11.21 17.22
CA GLY A 81 -5.41 -12.41 17.66
C GLY A 81 -6.89 -12.40 17.29
N LYS A 82 -7.60 -11.32 17.64
CA LYS A 82 -9.03 -11.17 17.33
C LYS A 82 -9.33 -11.15 15.83
N LEU A 83 -8.48 -10.50 15.02
CA LEU A 83 -8.63 -10.55 13.56
C LEU A 83 -8.43 -11.97 13.03
N LYS A 84 -7.41 -12.68 13.53
CA LYS A 84 -7.08 -14.03 13.05
C LYS A 84 -8.04 -15.12 13.49
N GLU A 85 -8.78 -14.92 14.58
CA GLU A 85 -9.88 -15.79 14.99
C GLU A 85 -10.97 -15.87 13.90
N ALA A 86 -11.27 -14.76 13.23
CA ALA A 86 -12.23 -14.71 12.14
C ALA A 86 -11.60 -14.86 10.75
N PHE A 87 -10.36 -14.38 10.56
CA PHE A 87 -9.67 -14.30 9.28
C PHE A 87 -8.20 -14.73 9.42
N PRO A 88 -7.86 -16.02 9.23
CA PRO A 88 -6.53 -16.57 9.58
C PRO A 88 -5.33 -15.84 8.96
N ASP A 89 -5.49 -15.35 7.72
CA ASP A 89 -4.46 -14.66 6.94
C ASP A 89 -4.53 -13.12 7.04
N ALA A 90 -5.36 -12.60 7.96
CA ALA A 90 -5.53 -11.16 8.13
C ALA A 90 -4.23 -10.47 8.56
N THR A 91 -4.00 -9.31 7.94
CA THR A 91 -2.97 -8.35 8.32
C THR A 91 -3.61 -6.97 8.48
N TRP A 92 -2.96 -6.09 9.22
CA TRP A 92 -3.51 -4.78 9.53
C TRP A 92 -2.41 -3.76 9.77
N ASP A 93 -2.71 -2.50 9.49
CA ASP A 93 -1.79 -1.37 9.64
C ASP A 93 -2.53 -0.16 10.24
N PHE A 94 -1.84 0.62 11.06
CA PHE A 94 -2.30 1.96 11.40
C PHE A 94 -2.12 2.88 10.19
N VAL A 95 -3.16 3.67 9.85
CA VAL A 95 -3.01 4.74 8.85
C VAL A 95 -2.07 5.82 9.37
N LYS A 96 -2.18 6.14 10.65
CA LYS A 96 -1.26 6.97 11.43
C LYS A 96 -1.18 6.36 12.82
N GLU A 97 0.02 6.16 13.36
CA GLU A 97 0.18 5.58 14.70
C GLU A 97 -0.37 6.58 15.74
N PRO A 98 -1.40 6.18 16.52
CA PRO A 98 -2.00 7.05 17.53
C PRO A 98 -1.16 7.06 18.82
N PRO A 99 -1.33 8.08 19.68
CA PRO A 99 -0.81 8.02 21.05
C PRO A 99 -1.54 6.93 21.85
N LEU A 100 -0.87 6.33 22.85
CA LEU A 100 -1.47 5.28 23.69
C LEU A 100 -2.72 5.79 24.44
N SER A 101 -2.73 7.05 24.85
CA SER A 101 -3.86 7.65 25.57
C SER A 101 -5.17 7.52 24.80
N GLN A 102 -5.16 7.70 23.48
CA GLN A 102 -6.38 7.67 22.66
C GLN A 102 -7.13 6.34 22.81
N ILE A 103 -6.41 5.20 22.78
CA ILE A 103 -7.06 3.90 22.93
C ILE A 103 -7.45 3.61 24.38
N LEU A 104 -6.68 4.10 25.36
CA LEU A 104 -6.98 3.92 26.79
C LEU A 104 -8.17 4.75 27.26
N ASP A 105 -8.38 5.92 26.66
CA ASP A 105 -9.52 6.80 26.92
C ASP A 105 -10.83 6.25 26.32
N GLY A 106 -10.78 5.12 25.61
CA GLY A 106 -11.92 4.46 24.98
C GLY A 106 -12.34 5.08 23.65
N GLU A 107 -11.52 5.98 23.10
CA GLU A 107 -11.80 6.58 21.80
C GLU A 107 -11.69 5.54 20.68
N PRO A 108 -12.60 5.55 19.69
CA PRO A 108 -12.54 4.63 18.57
C PRO A 108 -11.31 4.89 17.72
N LEU A 109 -10.52 3.84 17.51
CA LEU A 109 -9.31 3.88 16.71
C LEU A 109 -9.49 3.09 15.41
N ARG A 110 -9.35 3.76 14.26
CA ARG A 110 -9.48 3.10 12.96
C ARG A 110 -8.14 2.53 12.46
N ILE A 111 -8.17 1.25 12.08
CA ILE A 111 -7.06 0.55 11.40
C ILE A 111 -7.47 0.12 10.00
N ARG A 112 -6.51 0.05 9.09
CA ARG A 112 -6.70 -0.57 7.77
C ARG A 112 -6.47 -2.07 7.92
N THR A 113 -7.36 -2.87 7.36
CA THR A 113 -7.24 -4.34 7.36
C THR A 113 -7.02 -4.85 5.94
N ARG A 114 -6.38 -6.01 5.81
CA ARG A 114 -6.12 -6.71 4.56
C ARG A 114 -6.37 -8.19 4.76
N ASN A 115 -6.75 -8.89 3.69
CA ASN A 115 -7.13 -10.31 3.72
C ASN A 115 -8.31 -10.58 4.68
N THR A 116 -9.25 -9.63 4.77
CA THR A 116 -10.43 -9.67 5.64
C THR A 116 -11.73 -9.69 4.82
N GLY A 117 -11.72 -10.39 3.68
CA GLY A 117 -12.86 -10.44 2.76
C GLY A 117 -13.17 -9.06 2.14
N SER A 118 -14.42 -8.63 2.23
CA SER A 118 -14.90 -7.32 1.74
C SER A 118 -14.59 -6.16 2.70
N TYR A 119 -14.11 -6.43 3.92
CA TYR A 119 -13.77 -5.39 4.88
C TYR A 119 -12.37 -4.84 4.61
N ASN A 120 -12.24 -3.51 4.61
CA ASN A 120 -10.97 -2.82 4.36
C ASN A 120 -10.50 -1.96 5.55
N PHE A 121 -11.37 -1.74 6.55
CA PHE A 121 -11.02 -1.11 7.82
C PHE A 121 -11.68 -1.84 8.99
N ALA A 122 -11.17 -1.56 10.20
CA ALA A 122 -11.84 -1.90 11.43
C ALA A 122 -11.70 -0.74 12.44
N GLU A 123 -12.73 -0.53 13.25
CA GLU A 123 -12.64 0.32 14.44
C GLU A 123 -12.35 -0.54 15.67
N ILE A 124 -11.39 -0.08 16.44
CA ILE A 124 -10.95 -0.69 17.69
C ILE A 124 -11.48 0.18 18.81
N LEU A 125 -12.24 -0.42 19.73
CA LEU A 125 -12.67 0.22 20.96
C LEU A 125 -12.20 -0.61 22.15
N MET A 126 -11.61 0.07 23.13
CA MET A 126 -11.25 -0.53 24.42
C MET A 126 -12.34 -0.20 25.44
N ASP A 127 -12.85 -1.21 26.13
CA ASP A 127 -13.75 -0.99 27.26
C ASP A 127 -12.97 -0.62 28.54
N ALA A 128 -13.67 -0.11 29.56
CA ALA A 128 -13.06 0.27 30.84
C ALA A 128 -12.38 -0.89 31.60
N ARG A 129 -12.57 -2.14 31.14
CA ARG A 129 -11.94 -3.34 31.70
C ARG A 129 -10.69 -3.75 30.91
N GLY A 130 -10.32 -3.02 29.86
CA GLY A 130 -9.18 -3.29 29.01
C GLY A 130 -9.44 -4.33 27.91
N SER A 131 -10.70 -4.68 27.65
CA SER A 131 -11.06 -5.62 26.57
C SER A 131 -11.21 -4.87 25.25
N LEU A 132 -10.61 -5.40 24.20
CA LEU A 132 -10.69 -4.84 22.85
C LEU A 132 -11.85 -5.45 22.06
N THR A 133 -12.62 -4.57 21.43
CA THR A 133 -13.63 -4.95 20.43
C THR A 133 -13.21 -4.41 19.08
N LEU A 134 -13.40 -5.22 18.04
CA LEU A 134 -13.11 -4.86 16.66
C LEU A 134 -14.43 -4.83 15.90
N GLN A 135 -14.76 -3.69 15.32
CA GLN A 135 -15.91 -3.52 14.44
C GLN A 135 -15.40 -3.40 13.01
N MET A 136 -15.65 -4.44 12.22
CA MET A 136 -15.23 -4.50 10.82
C MET A 136 -16.10 -3.56 9.98
N MET A 137 -15.47 -2.86 9.04
CA MET A 137 -16.18 -1.93 8.16
C MET A 137 -15.53 -1.87 6.78
N THR A 138 -16.34 -1.48 5.81
CA THR A 138 -15.88 -1.19 4.45
C THR A 138 -16.10 0.30 4.21
N ILE A 139 -15.02 1.03 4.00
CA ILE A 139 -15.07 2.40 3.52
C ILE A 139 -14.94 2.32 2.01
N GLU A 140 -16.05 2.54 1.34
CA GLU A 140 -16.09 2.80 -0.09
C GLU A 140 -16.00 4.31 -0.29
N SER A 141 -15.34 4.74 -1.36
CA SER A 141 -15.46 6.13 -1.76
C SER A 141 -16.94 6.41 -2.02
N LEU A 142 -17.41 7.54 -1.52
CA LEU A 142 -18.78 8.01 -1.72
C LEU A 142 -18.90 8.54 -3.17
N HIS A 143 -18.66 7.67 -4.14
CA HIS A 143 -19.08 7.88 -5.51
C HIS A 143 -20.55 7.49 -5.56
N LYS A 144 -21.35 8.33 -6.24
CA LYS A 144 -22.74 8.03 -6.58
C LYS A 144 -22.79 6.60 -7.11
N LYS A 145 -23.50 5.73 -6.38
CA LYS A 145 -23.62 4.30 -6.65
C LYS A 145 -23.97 4.07 -8.12
N GLU A 146 -23.00 3.66 -8.93
CA GLU A 146 -23.32 2.83 -10.08
C GLU A 146 -23.67 1.43 -9.53
N PRO A 147 -24.78 0.81 -9.95
CA PRO A 147 -25.22 -0.46 -9.40
C PRO A 147 -24.15 -1.54 -9.49
N SER A 148 -23.88 -2.18 -8.35
CA SER A 148 -23.06 -3.38 -8.18
C SER A 148 -23.36 -4.42 -9.26
N GLU A 149 -22.30 -4.95 -9.87
CA GLU A 149 -22.30 -6.17 -10.67
C GLU A 149 -23.05 -7.29 -9.94
N GLY A 150 -24.27 -7.57 -10.40
CA GLY A 150 -24.96 -8.82 -10.16
C GLY A 150 -25.20 -9.43 -11.53
N ASN A 151 -24.75 -10.67 -11.74
CA ASN A 151 -24.86 -11.41 -12.99
C ASN A 151 -24.05 -10.80 -14.16
N PRO A 152 -23.18 -11.56 -14.88
CA PRO A 152 -22.52 -11.06 -16.10
C PRO A 152 -23.51 -10.59 -17.20
N ASP A 153 -24.81 -10.90 -17.06
CA ASP A 153 -25.90 -10.42 -17.91
C ASP A 153 -26.65 -9.18 -17.37
N SER A 154 -26.22 -8.56 -16.26
CA SER A 154 -26.87 -7.35 -15.75
C SER A 154 -25.83 -6.28 -15.41
N ARG A 155 -25.16 -5.80 -16.45
CA ARG A 155 -24.41 -4.53 -16.41
C ARG A 155 -25.35 -3.43 -15.90
N PRO A 156 -24.91 -2.54 -14.99
CA PRO A 156 -25.70 -1.38 -14.65
C PRO A 156 -26.04 -0.64 -15.95
N ALA A 157 -27.33 -0.44 -16.21
CA ALA A 157 -27.78 0.32 -17.35
C ALA A 157 -27.34 1.78 -17.15
N VAL A 158 -26.14 2.12 -17.63
CA VAL A 158 -25.66 3.50 -17.70
C VAL A 158 -26.60 4.21 -18.64
N ASN A 159 -27.42 5.12 -18.12
CA ASN A 159 -28.29 5.93 -18.95
C ASN A 159 -27.39 6.91 -19.76
N PRO A 160 -27.29 6.78 -21.09
CA PRO A 160 -26.30 7.52 -21.89
C PRO A 160 -26.49 9.04 -21.78
N LYS A 161 -27.74 9.49 -21.72
CA LYS A 161 -28.10 10.91 -21.57
C LYS A 161 -27.65 11.50 -20.22
N SER A 162 -27.86 10.75 -19.14
CA SER A 162 -27.42 11.16 -17.80
C SER A 162 -25.90 11.17 -17.69
N TRP A 163 -25.24 10.16 -18.28
CA TRP A 163 -23.79 10.10 -18.34
C TRP A 163 -23.22 11.29 -19.13
N TYR A 164 -23.77 11.57 -20.32
CA TYR A 164 -23.30 12.67 -21.15
C TYR A 164 -23.46 14.02 -20.44
N SER A 165 -24.63 14.30 -19.87
CA SER A 165 -24.87 15.57 -19.20
C SER A 165 -23.97 15.82 -17.97
N LEU A 166 -23.55 14.76 -17.26
CA LEU A 166 -22.81 14.88 -16.00
C LEU A 166 -21.30 14.71 -16.16
N ILE A 167 -20.86 13.87 -17.10
CA ILE A 167 -19.47 13.44 -17.25
C ILE A 167 -18.98 13.74 -18.66
N GLY A 168 -19.70 13.26 -19.68
CA GLY A 168 -19.24 13.30 -21.07
C GLY A 168 -19.10 14.72 -21.62
N LYS A 169 -20.17 15.52 -21.56
CA LYS A 169 -20.28 16.87 -22.13
C LYS A 169 -19.18 17.84 -21.67
N PRO A 170 -18.91 18.05 -20.36
CA PRO A 170 -17.89 19.00 -19.96
C PRO A 170 -16.49 18.60 -20.44
N LEU A 171 -16.13 17.31 -20.36
CA LEU A 171 -14.83 16.83 -20.81
C LEU A 171 -14.70 16.88 -22.34
N LEU A 172 -15.75 16.46 -23.05
CA LEU A 172 -15.75 16.45 -24.51
C LEU A 172 -15.70 17.87 -25.07
N MET A 173 -16.41 18.83 -24.45
CA MET A 173 -16.36 20.24 -24.84
C MET A 173 -14.96 20.84 -24.63
N GLU A 174 -14.27 20.51 -23.53
CA GLU A 174 -12.89 20.94 -23.30
C GLU A 174 -11.93 20.33 -24.33
N LEU A 175 -12.03 19.03 -24.58
CA LEU A 175 -11.18 18.32 -25.55
C LEU A 175 -11.41 18.81 -26.98
N VAL A 176 -12.68 18.93 -27.41
CA VAL A 176 -13.03 19.45 -28.73
C VAL A 176 -12.52 20.89 -28.89
N GLY A 177 -12.69 21.74 -27.87
CA GLY A 177 -12.18 23.11 -27.91
C GLY A 177 -10.66 23.20 -28.06
N ASP A 178 -9.90 22.40 -27.29
CA ASP A 178 -8.44 22.34 -27.40
C ASP A 178 -7.99 21.75 -28.75
N LEU A 179 -8.65 20.70 -29.22
CA LEU A 179 -8.33 20.04 -30.49
C LEU A 179 -8.65 20.93 -31.69
N GLN A 180 -9.81 21.61 -31.69
CA GLN A 180 -10.20 22.55 -32.74
C GLN A 180 -9.24 23.73 -32.80
N ALA A 181 -8.83 24.29 -31.65
CA ALA A 181 -7.84 25.37 -31.60
C ALA A 181 -6.47 24.95 -32.16
N ARG A 182 -6.17 23.65 -32.15
CA ARG A 182 -4.95 23.05 -32.71
C ARG A 182 -5.09 22.61 -34.18
N GLY A 183 -6.28 22.77 -34.78
CA GLY A 183 -6.55 22.44 -36.18
C GLY A 183 -6.97 20.99 -36.43
N TYR A 184 -7.38 20.25 -35.39
CA TYR A 184 -8.02 18.96 -35.57
C TYR A 184 -9.52 19.16 -35.84
N GLU A 185 -10.08 18.27 -36.65
CA GLU A 185 -11.51 18.28 -37.02
C GLU A 185 -12.27 17.09 -36.42
N LYS A 186 -11.55 16.14 -35.84
CA LYS A 186 -12.11 14.90 -35.30
C LYS A 186 -11.28 14.26 -34.19
N LEU A 187 -11.95 13.43 -33.41
CA LEU A 187 -11.39 12.54 -32.39
C LEU A 187 -12.08 11.18 -32.43
N PHE A 188 -11.49 10.21 -31.74
CA PHE A 188 -12.01 8.85 -31.62
C PHE A 188 -12.13 8.46 -30.16
N ILE A 189 -13.17 7.69 -29.84
CA ILE A 189 -13.41 7.14 -28.50
C ILE A 189 -13.51 5.62 -28.62
N ASN A 190 -12.60 4.88 -28.00
CA ASN A 190 -12.67 3.40 -28.00
C ASN A 190 -13.70 2.89 -26.97
N GLU A 191 -13.94 1.58 -26.96
CA GLU A 191 -14.85 0.93 -25.99
C GLU A 191 -14.43 1.11 -24.52
N GLN A 192 -13.16 1.41 -24.26
CA GLN A 192 -12.64 1.65 -22.90
C GLN A 192 -12.82 3.12 -22.45
N GLY A 193 -13.33 3.98 -23.35
CA GLY A 193 -13.49 5.41 -23.12
C GLY A 193 -12.21 6.22 -23.33
N ASP A 194 -11.13 5.63 -23.83
CA ASP A 194 -9.94 6.41 -24.17
C ASP A 194 -10.22 7.27 -25.39
N VAL A 195 -9.94 8.57 -25.25
CA VAL A 195 -10.08 9.56 -26.31
C VAL A 195 -8.74 9.74 -26.99
N TYR A 196 -8.67 9.51 -28.30
CA TYR A 196 -7.45 9.63 -29.06
C TYR A 196 -7.66 10.33 -30.41
N ILE A 197 -6.57 10.84 -30.95
CA ILE A 197 -6.51 11.39 -32.31
C ILE A 197 -5.56 10.55 -33.16
N LEU A 198 -5.77 10.55 -34.47
CA LEU A 198 -4.86 9.91 -35.42
C LEU A 198 -3.93 10.97 -36.01
N ASN A 199 -2.65 10.94 -35.62
CA ASN A 199 -1.62 11.78 -36.21
C ASN A 199 -0.82 10.94 -37.21
N GLY A 200 -1.35 10.83 -38.43
CA GLY A 200 -0.88 9.83 -39.40
C GLY A 200 -1.46 8.44 -39.09
N THR A 201 -0.60 7.46 -38.77
CA THR A 201 -1.01 6.07 -38.50
C THR A 201 -1.00 5.71 -37.00
N GLU A 202 -0.44 6.56 -36.14
CA GLU A 202 -0.31 6.27 -34.71
C GLU A 202 -1.41 6.96 -33.90
N PRO A 203 -2.11 6.24 -33.01
CA PRO A 203 -3.08 6.82 -32.10
C PRO A 203 -2.39 7.54 -30.94
N GLU A 204 -2.71 8.81 -30.75
CA GLU A 204 -2.24 9.61 -29.61
C GLU A 204 -3.40 9.83 -28.63
N VAL A 205 -3.31 9.22 -27.44
CA VAL A 205 -4.34 9.35 -26.40
C VAL A 205 -4.28 10.74 -25.78
N ARG A 206 -5.41 11.45 -25.83
CA ARG A 206 -5.59 12.83 -25.34
C ARG A 206 -6.39 12.91 -24.05
N GLY A 207 -7.15 11.87 -23.72
CA GLY A 207 -7.94 11.83 -22.51
C GLY A 207 -8.61 10.49 -22.29
N LYS A 208 -9.40 10.42 -21.21
CA LYS A 208 -10.19 9.25 -20.88
C LYS A 208 -11.54 9.67 -20.29
N LEU A 209 -12.59 9.10 -20.86
CA LEU A 209 -13.97 9.23 -20.43
C LEU A 209 -14.28 8.13 -19.41
N GLU A 210 -14.33 8.51 -18.14
CA GLU A 210 -14.69 7.59 -17.07
C GLU A 210 -16.13 7.10 -17.21
N HIS A 211 -16.35 5.80 -16.99
CA HIS A 211 -17.66 5.14 -17.10
C HIS A 211 -18.32 5.31 -18.49
N PHE A 212 -17.53 5.31 -19.57
CA PHE A 212 -18.05 5.44 -20.93
C PHE A 212 -19.11 4.35 -21.24
N PRO A 213 -20.29 4.70 -21.81
CA PRO A 213 -21.32 3.72 -22.09
C PRO A 213 -20.85 2.63 -23.07
N PRO A 214 -21.21 1.35 -22.82
CA PRO A 214 -20.80 0.26 -23.68
C PRO A 214 -21.43 0.38 -25.08
N LYS A 215 -20.88 -0.37 -26.04
CA LYS A 215 -21.24 -0.34 -27.46
C LYS A 215 -22.74 -0.45 -27.74
N ASP A 216 -23.48 -1.19 -26.92
CA ASP A 216 -24.94 -1.34 -27.03
C ASP A 216 -25.69 0.01 -26.97
N TYR A 217 -25.07 1.05 -26.37
CA TYR A 217 -25.63 2.40 -26.25
C TYR A 217 -25.03 3.41 -27.23
N TRP A 218 -24.15 2.99 -28.14
CA TRP A 218 -23.52 3.93 -29.07
C TRP A 218 -24.53 4.59 -30.01
N GLY A 219 -25.58 3.88 -30.43
CA GLY A 219 -26.67 4.47 -31.19
C GLY A 219 -27.37 5.63 -30.46
N GLU A 220 -27.64 5.48 -29.15
CA GLU A 220 -28.21 6.57 -28.34
C GLU A 220 -27.20 7.71 -28.15
N LEU A 221 -25.91 7.39 -28.00
CA LEU A 221 -24.85 8.40 -27.90
C LEU A 221 -24.71 9.23 -29.18
N THR A 222 -24.82 8.62 -30.36
CA THR A 222 -24.82 9.32 -31.66
C THR A 222 -25.91 10.38 -31.69
N GLU A 223 -27.14 10.06 -31.26
CA GLU A 223 -28.23 11.02 -31.19
C GLU A 223 -27.91 12.16 -30.20
N ILE A 224 -27.41 11.81 -29.01
CA ILE A 224 -27.05 12.79 -27.97
C ILE A 224 -25.93 13.73 -28.42
N PHE A 225 -24.89 13.21 -29.08
CA PHE A 225 -23.79 14.02 -29.61
C PHE A 225 -24.26 14.90 -30.76
N THR A 226 -25.20 14.41 -31.59
CA THR A 226 -25.80 15.21 -32.66
C THR A 226 -26.64 16.38 -32.11
N GLU A 227 -27.32 16.20 -30.96
CA GLU A 227 -28.00 17.31 -30.24
C GLU A 227 -27.03 18.45 -29.87
N ASP A 228 -25.74 18.13 -29.67
CA ASP A 228 -24.67 19.07 -29.31
C ASP A 228 -23.77 19.45 -30.52
N GLU A 229 -24.30 19.36 -31.74
CA GLU A 229 -23.65 19.76 -33.00
C GLU A 229 -22.38 18.96 -33.37
N LEU A 230 -22.19 17.77 -32.78
CA LEU A 230 -21.12 16.85 -33.12
C LEU A 230 -21.62 15.80 -34.12
N THR A 231 -20.90 15.66 -35.23
CA THR A 231 -21.16 14.61 -36.22
C THR A 231 -20.48 13.32 -35.77
N THR A 232 -21.24 12.22 -35.75
CA THR A 232 -20.79 10.94 -35.19
C THR A 232 -20.88 9.81 -36.20
N GLU A 233 -19.83 8.98 -36.24
CA GLU A 233 -19.79 7.77 -37.04
C GLU A 233 -19.29 6.59 -36.18
N GLU A 234 -20.04 5.49 -36.17
CA GLU A 234 -19.63 4.27 -35.50
C GLU A 234 -18.70 3.47 -36.42
N THR A 235 -17.48 3.20 -35.94
CA THR A 235 -16.55 2.27 -36.58
C THR A 235 -16.52 0.94 -35.81
N GLU A 236 -15.85 -0.09 -36.37
CA GLU A 236 -15.80 -1.41 -35.71
C GLU A 236 -15.25 -1.36 -34.27
N GLN A 237 -14.35 -0.43 -33.97
CA GLN A 237 -13.58 -0.39 -32.72
C GLN A 237 -13.69 0.92 -31.93
N ALA A 238 -14.28 1.96 -32.53
CA ALA A 238 -14.37 3.29 -31.91
C ALA A 238 -15.55 4.10 -32.44
N LEU A 239 -15.97 5.08 -31.65
CA LEU A 239 -16.88 6.13 -32.08
C LEU A 239 -16.06 7.31 -32.58
N GLU A 240 -16.18 7.64 -33.86
CA GLU A 240 -15.58 8.82 -34.47
C GLU A 240 -16.50 10.02 -34.22
N LEU A 241 -15.94 11.09 -33.66
CA LEU A 241 -16.64 12.36 -33.45
C LEU A 241 -15.91 13.43 -34.25
N SER A 242 -16.68 14.17 -35.04
CA SER A 242 -16.20 15.29 -35.83
C SER A 242 -17.06 16.53 -35.56
N TRP A 243 -16.48 17.70 -35.73
CA TRP A 243 -17.16 18.98 -35.53
C TRP A 243 -17.05 19.80 -36.81
N ILE A 244 -18.08 20.60 -37.06
CA ILE A 244 -18.09 21.52 -38.19
C ILE A 244 -17.21 22.72 -37.82
N SER A 245 -16.22 22.99 -38.68
CA SER A 245 -15.36 24.17 -38.57
C SER A 245 -16.10 25.46 -38.94
#